data_AF-A0A0R2NM63-F1
#
_entry.id   AF-A0A0R2NM63-F1
#
_cell.length_a   1.000
_cell.length_b   1.000
_cell.length_c   1.000
_cell.angle_alpha   90.00
_cell.angle_beta   90.00
_cell.angle_gamma   90.00
#
_symmetry.space_group_name_H-M   'P 1'
#
loop_
_entity.id
_entity.type
_entity.pdbx_description
1 polymer ?
#
loop_
_entity_poly.entity_id
_entity_poly.type
_entity_poly.pdbx_seq_one_letter_code
_entity_poly.pdbx_strand_id
1 'polypeptide(L)'
;MTQNFFQRLFGKKADKQAVLILGSGRSGTSVMTRCINLMGISLGTDNLLAPSKKINPKGYFENKDVIDIHKSLGGKIRYRPAFKDYYDSPKVKKDRQALTDYLQKFFTDEQYLAIKDPRMNDYIELWQHVLADVDVKPAEIILLRNPMDVVSSNARAWHRDTTLAMRQWQVRTFLSLRDTKDHPRIIVTYEDLFNDTLTTLKRIATKFDLPWTHDEDALQAKIDDFIDPNLQKSDSGETLSDFEARDDVAPDVKALYLLGMQAAHDETFFESAEFQQKIEKMADDYLADYGSLYRDFNAKIDNQTYYVFGRDQALINQVNDLLATSQVVMTDDKTNEMHQVAQEISQRLASRTATLATYTKDYQLVEAKEDLNNYLRRNAKREARWGVGDKVFSTIPEMVAAVSDEIGADTHNIVLAEDFTAITDENQQKIVIRQFFRVIKAVEERPYLVLLDHELTSATTKQTLAEFVVASEADEVEPVDTTADEAFNLKRPLDWTEVAATLTDLARQASADAKAQAQLNHFVNVNFDEILK
;
A
#
# COMPACT_ATOMS: atom_id res chain seq x y z
N MET A 1 -28.83 4.59 -55.83
CA MET A 1 -28.84 3.41 -54.93
C MET A 1 -27.46 2.75 -54.75
N THR A 2 -26.37 3.25 -55.33
CA THR A 2 -25.04 2.60 -55.33
C THR A 2 -23.98 3.26 -54.42
N GLN A 3 -24.20 4.49 -53.92
CA GLN A 3 -23.28 5.15 -52.97
C GLN A 3 -23.35 4.57 -51.54
N ASN A 4 -24.49 3.98 -51.15
CA ASN A 4 -24.72 3.48 -49.79
C ASN A 4 -24.14 2.07 -49.52
N PHE A 5 -23.72 1.35 -50.56
CA PHE A 5 -23.21 -0.02 -50.43
C PHE A 5 -21.68 -0.04 -50.22
N PHE A 6 -20.93 0.83 -50.91
CA PHE A 6 -19.49 0.96 -50.74
C PHE A 6 -19.09 1.63 -49.42
N GLN A 7 -19.89 2.57 -48.89
CA GLN A 7 -19.66 3.17 -47.58
C GLN A 7 -19.91 2.17 -46.43
N ARG A 8 -20.73 1.13 -46.67
CA ARG A 8 -20.97 0.01 -45.75
C ARG A 8 -19.92 -1.10 -45.82
N LEU A 9 -19.25 -1.25 -46.97
CA LEU A 9 -18.19 -2.23 -47.21
C LEU A 9 -16.77 -1.70 -46.92
N PHE A 10 -16.57 -0.38 -47.00
CA PHE A 10 -15.27 0.28 -46.83
C PHE A 10 -15.30 1.49 -45.86
N GLY A 11 -16.41 1.72 -45.16
CA GLY A 11 -16.40 2.61 -44.01
C GLY A 11 -15.44 2.02 -42.98
N LYS A 12 -14.33 2.71 -42.69
CA LYS A 12 -13.47 2.40 -41.55
C LYS A 12 -14.41 2.22 -40.35
N LYS A 13 -14.57 0.98 -39.86
CA LYS A 13 -15.25 0.76 -38.60
C LYS A 13 -14.44 1.56 -37.58
N ALA A 14 -15.06 2.56 -36.95
CA ALA A 14 -14.38 3.35 -35.93
C ALA A 14 -13.77 2.37 -34.92
N ASP A 15 -12.52 2.62 -34.51
CA ASP A 15 -11.86 1.77 -33.55
C ASP A 15 -12.65 1.80 -32.24
N LYS A 16 -12.83 0.63 -31.61
CA LYS A 16 -13.50 0.56 -30.31
C LYS A 16 -12.68 1.33 -29.28
N GLN A 17 -13.34 2.12 -28.45
CA GLN A 17 -12.66 2.94 -27.44
C GLN A 17 -13.26 2.76 -26.05
N ALA A 18 -12.38 2.61 -25.06
CA ALA A 18 -12.71 2.67 -23.65
C ALA A 18 -12.23 4.01 -23.07
N VAL A 19 -13.17 4.87 -22.68
CA VAL A 19 -12.91 6.13 -21.98
C VAL A 19 -12.68 5.82 -20.50
N LEU A 20 -11.42 5.84 -20.08
CA LEU A 20 -11.00 5.54 -18.71
C LEU A 20 -10.95 6.84 -17.91
N ILE A 21 -11.74 6.92 -16.85
CA ILE A 21 -11.83 8.12 -16.01
C ILE A 21 -10.98 7.91 -14.76
N LEU A 22 -9.79 8.49 -14.80
CA LEU A 22 -8.71 8.35 -13.82
C LEU A 22 -8.66 9.57 -12.88
N GLY A 23 -7.81 9.50 -11.88
CA GLY A 23 -7.66 10.51 -10.83
C GLY A 23 -8.12 10.02 -9.47
N SER A 24 -7.58 10.63 -8.41
CA SER A 24 -7.92 10.25 -7.05
C SER A 24 -9.43 10.40 -6.78
N GLY A 25 -9.93 9.61 -5.83
CA GLY A 25 -11.30 9.81 -5.36
C GLY A 25 -11.44 11.23 -4.84
N ARG A 26 -12.59 11.87 -5.11
CA ARG A 26 -12.88 13.27 -4.75
C ARG A 26 -12.22 14.33 -5.66
N SER A 27 -11.65 13.93 -6.79
CA SER A 27 -11.15 14.84 -7.84
C SER A 27 -12.19 15.20 -8.93
N GLY A 28 -13.49 15.04 -8.68
CA GLY A 28 -14.52 15.31 -9.70
C GLY A 28 -14.79 14.17 -10.69
N THR A 29 -14.18 12.98 -10.48
CA THR A 29 -14.34 11.82 -11.39
C THR A 29 -15.79 11.41 -11.66
N SER A 30 -16.69 11.54 -10.68
CA SER A 30 -18.12 11.22 -10.86
C SER A 30 -18.84 12.25 -11.75
N VAL A 31 -18.46 13.53 -11.66
CA VAL A 31 -19.00 14.59 -12.51
C VAL A 31 -18.53 14.37 -13.95
N MET A 32 -17.23 14.15 -14.15
CA MET A 32 -16.69 13.82 -15.47
C MET A 32 -17.38 12.59 -16.08
N THR A 33 -17.55 11.50 -15.31
CA THR A 33 -18.22 10.28 -15.79
C THR A 33 -19.62 10.59 -16.32
N ARG A 34 -20.38 11.42 -15.60
CA ARG A 34 -21.74 11.76 -16.03
C ARG A 34 -21.73 12.70 -17.23
N CYS A 35 -20.83 13.67 -17.30
CA CYS A 35 -20.69 14.55 -18.46
C CYS A 35 -20.36 13.76 -19.74
N ILE A 36 -19.43 12.81 -19.66
CA ILE A 36 -19.12 11.86 -20.75
C ILE A 36 -20.36 11.03 -21.13
N ASN A 37 -21.14 10.58 -20.14
CA ASN A 37 -22.39 9.88 -20.41
C ASN A 37 -23.45 10.77 -21.10
N LEU A 38 -23.54 12.05 -20.74
CA LEU A 38 -24.44 13.02 -21.37
C LEU A 38 -24.06 13.32 -22.83
N MET A 39 -22.78 13.15 -23.21
CA MET A 39 -22.33 13.18 -24.61
C MET A 39 -22.83 11.97 -25.43
N GLY A 40 -23.43 10.97 -24.78
CA GLY A 40 -23.95 9.76 -25.42
C GLY A 40 -23.05 8.54 -25.29
N ILE A 41 -21.97 8.60 -24.52
CA ILE A 41 -21.09 7.45 -24.28
C ILE A 41 -21.71 6.54 -23.19
N SER A 42 -21.77 5.24 -23.48
CA SER A 42 -22.39 4.25 -22.59
C SER A 42 -21.56 4.03 -21.32
N LEU A 43 -22.23 3.77 -20.20
CA LEU A 43 -21.59 3.33 -18.93
C LEU A 43 -21.52 1.80 -18.82
N GLY A 44 -21.91 1.08 -19.87
CA GLY A 44 -21.85 -0.38 -19.94
C GLY A 44 -23.01 -1.12 -19.27
N THR A 45 -23.70 -0.49 -18.33
CA THR A 45 -24.74 -1.14 -17.54
C THR A 45 -25.64 -0.13 -16.83
N ASP A 46 -26.87 -0.56 -16.50
CA ASP A 46 -27.73 0.12 -15.53
C ASP A 46 -27.44 -0.31 -14.08
N ASN A 47 -26.63 -1.36 -13.88
CA ASN A 47 -26.20 -1.84 -12.56
C ASN A 47 -25.07 -0.98 -11.99
N LEU A 48 -25.34 0.31 -11.78
CA LEU A 48 -24.39 1.27 -11.22
C LEU A 48 -24.47 1.29 -9.68
N LEU A 49 -23.37 1.66 -9.02
CA LEU A 49 -23.34 1.90 -7.58
C LEU A 49 -24.37 2.96 -7.19
N ALA A 50 -25.20 2.64 -6.20
CA ALA A 50 -26.28 3.53 -5.77
C ALA A 50 -25.72 4.86 -5.22
N PRO A 51 -26.41 6.00 -5.45
CA PRO A 51 -26.03 7.28 -4.89
C PRO A 51 -26.03 7.25 -3.36
N SER A 52 -25.14 8.03 -2.76
CA SER A 52 -25.18 8.29 -1.32
C SER A 52 -25.81 9.66 -1.10
N LYS A 53 -26.99 9.71 -0.47
CA LYS A 53 -27.68 10.98 -0.19
C LYS A 53 -26.81 12.00 0.55
N LYS A 54 -25.88 11.54 1.39
CA LYS A 54 -25.00 12.40 2.19
C LYS A 54 -23.68 12.75 1.49
N ILE A 55 -23.11 11.81 0.73
CA ILE A 55 -21.72 11.92 0.23
C ILE A 55 -21.68 12.27 -1.26
N ASN A 56 -22.59 11.70 -2.05
CA ASN A 56 -22.68 11.90 -3.50
C ASN A 56 -24.13 11.66 -3.98
N PRO A 57 -25.02 12.65 -3.78
CA PRO A 57 -26.46 12.47 -3.98
C PRO A 57 -26.85 12.31 -5.46
N LYS A 58 -26.05 12.86 -6.39
CA LYS A 58 -26.30 12.75 -7.84
C LYS A 58 -25.73 11.47 -8.48
N GLY A 59 -25.04 10.61 -7.70
CA GLY A 59 -24.59 9.30 -8.13
C GLY A 59 -23.09 9.18 -8.36
N TYR A 60 -22.59 7.95 -8.18
CA TYR A 60 -21.19 7.63 -8.41
C TYR A 60 -20.90 7.26 -9.86
N PHE A 61 -21.87 6.69 -10.60
CA PHE A 61 -21.66 6.21 -11.97
C PHE A 61 -20.55 5.15 -12.08
N GLU A 62 -20.39 4.34 -11.04
CA GLU A 62 -19.42 3.25 -10.99
C GLU A 62 -20.12 1.94 -11.32
N ASN A 63 -19.60 1.17 -12.28
CA ASN A 63 -20.14 -0.15 -12.63
C ASN A 63 -19.87 -1.13 -11.48
N LYS A 64 -20.92 -1.78 -10.94
CA LYS A 64 -20.77 -2.70 -9.80
C LYS A 64 -19.93 -3.93 -10.13
N ASP A 65 -19.99 -4.45 -11.36
CA ASP A 65 -19.21 -5.62 -11.78
C ASP A 65 -17.70 -5.28 -11.74
N VAL A 66 -17.35 -4.09 -12.24
CA VAL A 66 -15.97 -3.57 -12.19
C VAL A 66 -15.54 -3.31 -10.74
N ILE A 67 -16.41 -2.75 -9.89
CA ILE A 67 -16.12 -2.55 -8.46
C ILE A 67 -15.78 -3.87 -7.77
N ASP A 68 -16.56 -4.92 -8.03
CA ASP A 68 -16.38 -6.20 -7.35
C ASP A 68 -15.10 -6.90 -7.80
N ILE A 69 -14.72 -6.78 -9.08
CA ILE A 69 -13.41 -7.19 -9.58
C ILE A 69 -12.28 -6.38 -8.90
N HIS A 70 -12.40 -5.05 -8.83
CA HIS A 70 -11.38 -4.21 -8.18
C HIS A 70 -11.24 -4.47 -6.67
N LYS A 71 -12.33 -4.86 -5.99
CA LYS A 71 -12.30 -5.30 -4.58
C LYS A 71 -11.58 -6.64 -4.46
N SER A 72 -11.85 -7.59 -5.36
CA SER A 72 -11.13 -8.87 -5.41
C SER A 72 -9.64 -8.65 -5.62
N LEU A 73 -9.25 -7.82 -6.60
CA LEU A 73 -7.86 -7.40 -6.81
C LEU A 73 -7.26 -6.75 -5.57
N GLY A 74 -7.98 -5.83 -4.91
CA GLY A 74 -7.51 -5.16 -3.70
C GLY A 74 -7.38 -6.08 -2.48
N GLY A 75 -8.04 -7.23 -2.51
CA GLY A 75 -7.88 -8.28 -1.51
C GLY A 75 -6.63 -9.14 -1.69
N LYS A 76 -6.02 -9.08 -2.88
CA LYS A 76 -4.86 -9.89 -3.29
C LYS A 76 -3.60 -9.05 -3.38
N ILE A 77 -3.70 -7.93 -4.11
CA ILE A 77 -2.66 -6.92 -4.24
C ILE A 77 -3.02 -5.78 -3.30
N ARG A 78 -2.21 -5.52 -2.28
CA ARG A 78 -2.44 -4.51 -1.24
C ARG A 78 -1.47 -3.35 -1.29
N TYR A 79 -0.29 -3.50 -1.88
CA TYR A 79 0.68 -2.41 -1.97
C TYR A 79 0.52 -1.59 -3.26
N ARG A 80 0.69 -0.26 -3.18
CA ARG A 80 0.58 0.66 -4.32
C ARG A 80 1.76 1.63 -4.38
N PRO A 81 2.47 1.77 -5.52
CA PRO A 81 2.39 0.94 -6.75
C PRO A 81 2.45 -0.57 -6.48
N ALA A 82 1.79 -1.35 -7.34
CA ALA A 82 1.84 -2.80 -7.25
C ALA A 82 3.23 -3.32 -7.66
N PHE A 83 3.52 -4.58 -7.37
CA PHE A 83 4.76 -5.20 -7.84
C PHE A 83 4.78 -5.26 -9.38
N LYS A 84 5.99 -5.21 -9.95
CA LYS A 84 6.22 -5.28 -11.39
C LYS A 84 5.55 -6.52 -12.00
N ASP A 85 4.94 -6.34 -13.17
CA ASP A 85 4.28 -7.40 -13.93
C ASP A 85 3.10 -8.08 -13.20
N TYR A 86 2.53 -7.43 -12.17
CA TYR A 86 1.38 -7.97 -11.43
C TYR A 86 0.19 -8.31 -12.33
N TYR A 87 0.03 -7.63 -13.47
CA TYR A 87 -1.07 -7.84 -14.42
C TYR A 87 -1.09 -9.26 -15.02
N ASP A 88 0.06 -9.96 -15.04
CA ASP A 88 0.17 -11.35 -15.51
C ASP A 88 0.38 -12.37 -14.37
N SER A 89 0.34 -11.91 -13.11
CA SER A 89 0.50 -12.80 -11.95
C SER A 89 -0.62 -13.85 -11.87
N PRO A 90 -0.31 -15.10 -11.51
CA PRO A 90 -1.32 -16.12 -11.23
C PRO A 90 -2.38 -15.68 -10.21
N LYS A 91 -2.04 -14.76 -9.29
CA LYS A 91 -2.93 -14.21 -8.25
C LYS A 91 -4.16 -13.52 -8.87
N VAL A 92 -3.97 -12.82 -9.99
CA VAL A 92 -5.01 -11.99 -10.62
C VAL A 92 -5.59 -12.57 -11.90
N LYS A 93 -5.13 -13.75 -12.35
CA LYS A 93 -5.58 -14.37 -13.61
C LYS A 93 -7.11 -14.45 -13.74
N LYS A 94 -7.82 -14.78 -12.66
CA LYS A 94 -9.29 -14.82 -12.64
C LYS A 94 -9.92 -13.43 -12.77
N ASP A 95 -9.32 -12.41 -12.17
CA ASP A 95 -9.80 -11.03 -12.25
C ASP A 95 -9.54 -10.43 -13.64
N ARG A 96 -8.35 -10.68 -14.21
CA ARG A 96 -8.02 -10.34 -15.60
C ARG A 96 -9.03 -10.93 -16.56
N GLN A 97 -9.29 -12.25 -16.47
CA GLN A 97 -10.29 -12.92 -17.30
C GLN A 97 -11.68 -12.30 -17.13
N ALA A 98 -12.10 -11.98 -15.91
CA ALA A 98 -13.40 -11.36 -15.66
C ALA A 98 -13.52 -9.97 -16.32
N LEU A 99 -12.44 -9.16 -16.32
CA LEU A 99 -12.41 -7.88 -17.05
C LEU A 99 -12.45 -8.11 -18.56
N THR A 100 -11.69 -9.07 -19.09
CA THR A 100 -11.68 -9.44 -20.51
C THR A 100 -13.08 -9.85 -20.96
N ASP A 101 -13.75 -10.74 -20.24
CA ASP A 101 -15.10 -11.22 -20.57
C ASP A 101 -16.13 -10.08 -20.53
N TYR A 102 -16.02 -9.20 -19.53
CA TYR A 102 -16.85 -8.00 -19.42
C TYR A 102 -16.72 -7.11 -20.66
N LEU A 103 -15.49 -6.84 -21.10
CA LEU A 103 -15.22 -5.98 -22.25
C LEU A 103 -15.62 -6.64 -23.57
N GLN A 104 -15.32 -7.93 -23.77
CA GLN A 104 -15.72 -8.67 -24.97
C GLN A 104 -17.24 -8.66 -25.15
N LYS A 105 -17.98 -8.91 -24.06
CA LYS A 105 -19.43 -8.87 -24.07
C LYS A 105 -19.94 -7.48 -24.45
N PHE A 106 -19.42 -6.42 -23.82
CA PHE A 106 -19.87 -5.05 -24.10
C PHE A 106 -19.57 -4.63 -25.55
N PHE A 107 -18.33 -4.80 -26.00
CA PHE A 107 -17.89 -4.37 -27.32
C PHE A 107 -18.33 -5.31 -28.46
N THR A 108 -19.23 -6.26 -28.20
CA THR A 108 -19.88 -7.03 -29.27
C THR A 108 -20.78 -6.11 -30.11
N ASP A 109 -21.57 -5.27 -29.43
CA ASP A 109 -22.58 -4.43 -30.09
C ASP A 109 -22.30 -2.91 -29.96
N GLU A 110 -21.34 -2.53 -29.11
CA GLU A 110 -21.06 -1.13 -28.77
C GLU A 110 -19.67 -0.68 -29.26
N GLN A 111 -19.51 0.62 -29.47
CA GLN A 111 -18.25 1.23 -29.92
C GLN A 111 -17.51 1.99 -28.82
N TYR A 112 -18.23 2.58 -27.87
CA TYR A 112 -17.68 3.48 -26.86
C TYR A 112 -18.17 3.09 -25.47
N LEU A 113 -17.22 2.91 -24.54
CA LEU A 113 -17.50 2.59 -23.14
C LEU A 113 -16.80 3.59 -22.24
N ALA A 114 -17.52 4.24 -21.34
CA ALA A 114 -16.93 4.98 -20.24
C ALA A 114 -16.86 4.09 -18.99
N ILE A 115 -15.68 3.99 -18.39
CA ILE A 115 -15.44 3.17 -17.19
C ILE A 115 -14.85 4.06 -16.10
N LYS A 116 -15.46 3.98 -14.91
CA LYS A 116 -14.95 4.66 -13.74
C LYS A 116 -15.07 3.78 -12.49
N ASP A 117 -13.95 3.67 -11.79
CA ASP A 117 -13.84 3.34 -10.38
C ASP A 117 -12.60 4.09 -9.86
N PRO A 118 -12.65 4.81 -8.74
CA PRO A 118 -11.46 5.49 -8.21
C PRO A 118 -10.24 4.57 -8.03
N ARG A 119 -10.46 3.25 -7.86
CA ARG A 119 -9.44 2.21 -7.76
C ARG A 119 -8.79 1.85 -9.09
N MET A 120 -9.34 2.28 -10.22
CA MET A 120 -8.78 2.00 -11.54
C MET A 120 -7.34 2.51 -11.69
N ASN A 121 -7.02 3.66 -11.08
CA ASN A 121 -5.65 4.20 -11.02
C ASN A 121 -4.64 3.19 -10.47
N ASP A 122 -5.10 2.31 -9.59
CA ASP A 122 -4.25 1.32 -8.94
C ASP A 122 -3.94 0.12 -9.85
N TYR A 123 -4.63 0.01 -11.00
CA TYR A 123 -4.59 -1.14 -11.89
C TYR A 123 -4.42 -0.73 -13.37
N ILE A 124 -3.79 0.41 -13.65
CA ILE A 124 -3.69 0.99 -15.01
C ILE A 124 -3.07 0.00 -15.99
N GLU A 125 -1.91 -0.58 -15.66
CA GLU A 125 -1.25 -1.58 -16.52
C GLU A 125 -2.17 -2.78 -16.82
N LEU A 126 -2.89 -3.31 -15.82
CA LEU A 126 -3.85 -4.40 -16.03
C LEU A 126 -4.96 -3.99 -17.02
N TRP A 127 -5.49 -2.77 -16.90
CA TRP A 127 -6.48 -2.26 -17.85
C TRP A 127 -5.93 -2.15 -19.27
N GLN A 128 -4.71 -1.65 -19.44
CA GLN A 128 -4.05 -1.54 -20.75
C GLN A 128 -3.89 -2.91 -21.42
N HIS A 129 -3.43 -3.91 -20.66
CA HIS A 129 -3.30 -5.27 -21.16
C HIS A 129 -4.64 -5.91 -21.52
N VAL A 130 -5.65 -5.77 -20.65
CA VAL A 130 -6.98 -6.34 -20.93
C VAL A 130 -7.63 -5.67 -22.15
N LEU A 131 -7.48 -4.35 -22.31
CA LEU A 131 -8.00 -3.64 -23.48
C LEU A 131 -7.30 -4.08 -24.77
N ALA A 132 -5.98 -4.29 -24.70
CA ALA A 132 -5.21 -4.85 -25.82
C ALA A 132 -5.66 -6.28 -26.19
N ASP A 133 -5.95 -7.13 -25.19
CA ASP A 133 -6.46 -8.50 -25.41
C ASP A 133 -7.80 -8.55 -26.19
N VAL A 134 -8.53 -7.44 -26.24
CA VAL A 134 -9.85 -7.35 -26.90
C VAL A 134 -9.89 -6.33 -28.06
N ASP A 135 -8.73 -5.86 -28.52
CA ASP A 135 -8.56 -4.86 -29.59
C ASP A 135 -9.34 -3.56 -29.35
N VAL A 136 -9.31 -3.05 -28.12
CA VAL A 136 -9.95 -1.78 -27.72
C VAL A 136 -8.89 -0.73 -27.37
N LYS A 137 -9.04 0.48 -27.90
CA LYS A 137 -8.13 1.59 -27.60
C LYS A 137 -8.53 2.30 -26.30
N PRO A 138 -7.60 2.54 -25.37
CA PRO A 138 -7.87 3.42 -24.23
C PRO A 138 -7.93 4.89 -24.66
N ALA A 139 -8.78 5.66 -23.98
CA ALA A 139 -8.84 7.11 -24.00
C ALA A 139 -8.87 7.60 -22.55
N GLU A 140 -7.72 8.07 -22.05
CA GLU A 140 -7.49 8.26 -20.62
C GLU A 140 -7.70 9.71 -20.20
N ILE A 141 -8.74 9.95 -19.39
CA ILE A 141 -9.04 11.26 -18.81
C ILE A 141 -8.54 11.27 -17.37
N ILE A 142 -7.51 12.07 -17.09
CA ILE A 142 -6.85 12.15 -15.79
C ILE A 142 -7.36 13.38 -15.04
N LEU A 143 -8.11 13.17 -13.96
CA LEU A 143 -8.63 14.25 -13.14
C LEU A 143 -7.60 14.69 -12.09
N LEU A 144 -7.16 15.94 -12.17
CA LEU A 144 -6.24 16.56 -11.22
C LEU A 144 -6.97 17.59 -10.36
N ARG A 145 -6.70 17.59 -9.06
CA ARG A 145 -7.31 18.51 -8.09
C ARG A 145 -6.33 18.85 -6.99
N ASN A 146 -6.43 20.07 -6.45
CA ASN A 146 -5.70 20.50 -5.26
C ASN A 146 -5.72 19.40 -4.17
N PRO A 147 -4.55 18.90 -3.72
CA PRO A 147 -4.47 17.80 -2.76
C PRO A 147 -5.14 18.13 -1.43
N MET A 148 -5.09 19.39 -0.97
CA MET A 148 -5.69 19.82 0.29
C MET A 148 -7.22 19.69 0.24
N ASP A 149 -7.81 20.05 -0.89
CA ASP A 149 -9.25 19.91 -1.11
C ASP A 149 -9.69 18.45 -1.27
N VAL A 150 -8.83 17.58 -1.81
CA VAL A 150 -9.06 16.14 -1.85
C VAL A 150 -9.02 15.54 -0.44
N VAL A 151 -8.05 15.92 0.38
CA VAL A 151 -7.91 15.46 1.77
C VAL A 151 -9.10 15.93 2.61
N SER A 152 -9.44 17.23 2.55
CA SER A 152 -10.62 17.80 3.21
C SER A 152 -11.92 17.08 2.81
N SER A 153 -12.08 16.79 1.52
CA SER A 153 -13.25 16.06 1.02
C SER A 153 -13.29 14.61 1.51
N ASN A 154 -12.15 13.93 1.62
CA ASN A 154 -12.06 12.57 2.15
C ASN A 154 -12.34 12.50 3.65
N ALA A 155 -11.76 13.40 4.44
CA ALA A 155 -12.00 13.49 5.87
C ALA A 155 -13.49 13.74 6.16
N ARG A 156 -14.13 14.66 5.43
CA ARG A 156 -15.55 14.97 5.58
C ARG A 156 -16.49 13.84 5.11
N ALA A 157 -16.16 13.17 4.01
CA ALA A 157 -17.02 12.15 3.42
C ALA A 157 -16.90 10.78 4.10
N TRP A 158 -15.69 10.41 4.53
CA TRP A 158 -15.36 9.05 4.95
C TRP A 158 -14.65 8.97 6.31
N HIS A 159 -14.46 10.09 7.00
CA HIS A 159 -13.67 10.16 8.24
C HIS A 159 -12.27 9.55 8.07
N ARG A 160 -11.71 9.70 6.87
CA ARG A 160 -10.39 9.16 6.53
C ARG A 160 -9.31 9.97 7.24
N ASP A 161 -8.32 9.28 7.76
CA ASP A 161 -7.08 9.89 8.23
C ASP A 161 -6.44 10.77 7.14
N THR A 162 -5.94 11.93 7.54
CA THR A 162 -5.46 12.96 6.60
C THR A 162 -4.16 12.57 5.92
N THR A 163 -3.24 11.94 6.67
CA THR A 163 -1.97 11.42 6.14
C THR A 163 -2.24 10.35 5.11
N LEU A 164 -3.12 9.40 5.43
CA LEU A 164 -3.54 8.34 4.53
C LEU A 164 -4.25 8.87 3.28
N ALA A 165 -5.14 9.85 3.44
CA ALA A 165 -5.81 10.50 2.31
C ALA A 165 -4.80 11.20 1.37
N MET A 166 -3.78 11.86 1.94
CA MET A 166 -2.72 12.52 1.20
C MET A 166 -1.85 11.50 0.44
N ARG A 167 -1.40 10.43 1.11
CA ARG A 167 -0.63 9.36 0.47
C ARG A 167 -1.39 8.68 -0.65
N GLN A 168 -2.69 8.43 -0.46
CA GLN A 168 -3.54 7.87 -1.50
C GLN A 168 -3.69 8.81 -2.70
N TRP A 169 -3.78 10.14 -2.47
CA TRP A 169 -3.75 11.11 -3.55
C TRP A 169 -2.42 11.06 -4.31
N GLN A 170 -1.28 11.10 -3.61
CA GLN A 170 0.05 11.07 -4.24
C GLN A 170 0.22 9.84 -5.13
N VAL A 171 -0.01 8.64 -4.58
CA VAL A 171 0.18 7.39 -5.31
C VAL A 171 -0.69 7.34 -6.56
N ARG A 172 -1.98 7.70 -6.45
CA ARG A 172 -2.87 7.66 -7.62
C ARG A 172 -2.52 8.70 -8.67
N THR A 173 -2.08 9.88 -8.24
CA THR A 173 -1.59 10.92 -9.16
C THR A 173 -0.34 10.43 -9.88
N PHE A 174 0.64 9.85 -9.17
CA PHE A 174 1.82 9.23 -9.78
C PHE A 174 1.44 8.18 -10.82
N LEU A 175 0.63 7.19 -10.44
CA LEU A 175 0.22 6.11 -11.34
C LEU A 175 -0.49 6.68 -12.59
N SER A 176 -1.44 7.60 -12.41
CA SER A 176 -2.20 8.17 -13.53
C SER A 176 -1.35 9.05 -14.46
N LEU A 177 -0.34 9.75 -13.95
CA LEU A 177 0.51 10.63 -14.76
C LEU A 177 1.68 9.89 -15.41
N ARG A 178 2.23 8.88 -14.74
CA ARG A 178 3.39 8.11 -15.19
C ARG A 178 3.02 6.96 -16.12
N ASP A 179 1.98 6.20 -15.78
CA ASP A 179 1.71 4.88 -16.38
C ASP A 179 0.79 4.94 -17.60
N THR A 180 0.31 6.13 -17.95
CA THR A 180 -0.59 6.39 -19.10
C THR A 180 0.15 6.81 -20.37
N LYS A 181 1.47 7.00 -20.31
CA LYS A 181 2.27 7.70 -21.34
C LYS A 181 2.17 7.10 -22.75
N ASP A 182 1.94 5.80 -22.86
CA ASP A 182 1.94 5.08 -24.14
C ASP A 182 0.55 5.07 -24.81
N HIS A 183 -0.43 5.76 -24.21
CA HIS A 183 -1.82 5.78 -24.64
C HIS A 183 -2.35 7.21 -24.80
N PRO A 184 -3.39 7.41 -25.64
CA PRO A 184 -4.06 8.70 -25.74
C PRO A 184 -4.57 9.14 -24.37
N ARG A 185 -4.04 10.26 -23.87
CA ARG A 185 -4.35 10.79 -22.54
C ARG A 185 -4.60 12.30 -22.55
N ILE A 186 -5.32 12.78 -21.55
CA ILE A 186 -5.54 14.22 -21.31
C ILE A 186 -5.69 14.46 -19.81
N ILE A 187 -5.07 15.53 -19.29
CA ILE A 187 -5.31 16.01 -17.93
C ILE A 187 -6.46 17.01 -17.96
N VAL A 188 -7.37 16.87 -17.02
CA VAL A 188 -8.45 17.82 -16.77
C VAL A 188 -8.36 18.26 -15.31
N THR A 189 -8.12 19.55 -15.11
CA THR A 189 -8.13 20.14 -13.77
C THR A 189 -9.55 20.18 -13.23
N TYR A 190 -9.68 20.26 -11.91
CA TYR A 190 -10.99 20.40 -11.28
C TYR A 190 -11.65 21.71 -11.74
N GLU A 191 -10.87 22.77 -11.87
CA GLU A 191 -11.30 24.09 -12.32
C GLU A 191 -11.81 24.05 -13.77
N ASP A 192 -11.09 23.40 -14.69
CA ASP A 192 -11.52 23.21 -16.09
C ASP A 192 -12.87 22.46 -16.18
N LEU A 193 -13.07 21.48 -15.30
CA LEU A 193 -14.30 20.69 -15.27
C LEU A 193 -15.51 21.50 -14.82
N PHE A 194 -15.35 22.39 -13.83
CA PHE A 194 -16.48 23.11 -13.22
C PHE A 194 -16.68 24.54 -13.76
N ASN A 195 -15.62 25.20 -14.24
CA ASN A 195 -15.71 26.58 -14.74
C ASN A 195 -16.01 26.63 -16.24
N ASP A 196 -15.50 25.66 -17.02
CA ASP A 196 -15.60 25.65 -18.48
C ASP A 196 -16.02 24.26 -19.02
N THR A 197 -17.03 23.64 -18.41
CA THR A 197 -17.38 22.22 -18.63
C THR A 197 -17.55 21.85 -20.10
N LEU A 198 -18.37 22.58 -20.87
CA LEU A 198 -18.66 22.22 -22.27
C LEU A 198 -17.40 22.33 -23.16
N THR A 199 -16.60 23.37 -22.95
CA THR A 199 -15.31 23.57 -23.63
C THR A 199 -14.36 22.40 -23.32
N THR A 200 -14.28 22.00 -22.05
CA THR A 200 -13.49 20.86 -21.59
C THR A 200 -13.95 19.56 -22.26
N LEU A 201 -15.26 19.30 -22.35
CA LEU A 201 -15.81 18.12 -23.03
C LEU A 201 -15.51 18.13 -24.53
N LYS A 202 -15.58 19.30 -25.18
CA LYS A 202 -15.27 19.44 -26.61
C LYS A 202 -13.78 19.17 -26.88
N ARG A 203 -12.90 19.62 -25.99
CA ARG A 203 -11.46 19.32 -26.02
C ARG A 203 -11.20 17.82 -25.91
N ILE A 204 -11.85 17.14 -24.96
CA ILE A 204 -11.77 15.68 -24.78
C ILE A 204 -12.27 14.95 -26.03
N ALA A 205 -13.44 15.33 -26.55
CA ALA A 205 -14.03 14.70 -27.73
C ALA A 205 -13.12 14.84 -28.96
N THR A 206 -12.53 16.02 -29.14
CA THR A 206 -11.59 16.29 -30.24
C THR A 206 -10.30 15.48 -30.09
N LYS A 207 -9.70 15.45 -28.88
CA LYS A 207 -8.45 14.72 -28.61
C LYS A 207 -8.57 13.22 -28.87
N PHE A 208 -9.73 12.65 -28.56
CA PHE A 208 -9.96 11.21 -28.64
C PHE A 208 -10.84 10.76 -29.82
N ASP A 209 -11.25 11.67 -30.70
CA ASP A 209 -12.19 11.39 -31.81
C ASP A 209 -13.51 10.73 -31.32
N LEU A 210 -14.04 11.23 -30.20
CA LEU A 210 -15.29 10.74 -29.63
C LEU A 210 -16.50 11.44 -30.27
N PRO A 211 -17.70 10.81 -30.23
CA PRO A 211 -18.91 11.44 -30.73
C PRO A 211 -19.18 12.80 -30.08
N TRP A 212 -19.50 13.79 -30.92
CA TRP A 212 -19.89 15.13 -30.50
C TRP A 212 -21.26 15.50 -31.06
N THR A 213 -22.11 16.13 -30.24
CA THR A 213 -23.44 16.56 -30.65
C THR A 213 -23.37 17.80 -31.55
N HIS A 214 -24.33 17.94 -32.47
CA HIS A 214 -24.51 19.18 -33.24
C HIS A 214 -25.33 20.23 -32.46
N ASP A 215 -26.06 19.79 -31.43
CA ASP A 215 -26.88 20.63 -30.57
C ASP A 215 -26.17 20.81 -29.22
N GLU A 216 -25.23 21.76 -29.19
CA GLU A 216 -24.44 22.09 -28.00
C GLU A 216 -25.31 22.72 -26.90
N ASP A 217 -26.34 23.48 -27.27
CA ASP A 217 -27.27 24.12 -26.32
C ASP A 217 -28.05 23.07 -25.52
N ALA A 218 -28.54 22.01 -26.18
CA ALA A 218 -29.22 20.91 -25.50
C ALA A 218 -28.29 20.11 -24.57
N LEU A 219 -27.00 19.99 -24.92
CA LEU A 219 -26.01 19.35 -24.04
C LEU A 219 -25.69 20.25 -22.85
N GLN A 220 -25.48 21.55 -23.07
CA GLN A 220 -25.26 22.54 -22.01
C GLN A 220 -26.41 22.52 -21.00
N ALA A 221 -27.67 22.54 -21.45
CA ALA A 221 -28.83 22.48 -20.56
C ALA A 221 -28.86 21.21 -19.68
N LYS A 222 -28.45 20.06 -20.22
CA LYS A 222 -28.32 18.81 -19.43
C LYS A 222 -27.18 18.87 -18.42
N ILE A 223 -26.07 19.51 -18.78
CA ILE A 223 -24.92 19.71 -17.89
C ILE A 223 -25.33 20.64 -16.74
N ASP A 224 -26.01 21.75 -17.02
CA ASP A 224 -26.45 22.73 -16.02
C ASP A 224 -27.47 22.14 -15.03
N ASP A 225 -28.38 21.27 -15.50
CA ASP A 225 -29.30 20.53 -14.62
C ASP A 225 -28.55 19.52 -13.72
N PHE A 226 -27.47 18.93 -14.24
CA PHE A 226 -26.68 17.95 -13.52
C PHE A 226 -25.64 18.55 -12.55
N ILE A 227 -24.91 19.60 -12.90
CA ILE A 227 -23.89 20.17 -12.02
C ILE A 227 -24.56 21.12 -11.03
N ASP A 228 -24.56 20.74 -9.75
CA ASP A 228 -25.06 21.60 -8.67
C ASP A 228 -23.88 22.18 -7.87
N PRO A 229 -23.61 23.49 -7.99
CA PRO A 229 -22.55 24.16 -7.23
C PRO A 229 -22.67 23.96 -5.71
N ASN A 230 -23.89 23.77 -5.19
CA ASN A 230 -24.09 23.55 -3.75
C ASN A 230 -23.52 22.23 -3.24
N LEU A 231 -23.22 21.28 -4.13
CA LEU A 231 -22.58 20.00 -3.77
C LEU A 231 -21.05 20.11 -3.71
N GLN A 232 -20.46 21.22 -4.17
CA GLN A 232 -19.04 21.52 -4.07
C GLN A 232 -18.69 22.02 -2.67
N LYS A 233 -18.50 21.09 -1.75
CA LYS A 233 -18.38 21.37 -0.31
C LYS A 233 -16.95 21.36 0.26
N SER A 234 -15.95 21.11 -0.58
CA SER A 234 -14.52 21.10 -0.19
C SER A 234 -13.71 21.68 -1.34
N ASP A 235 -14.09 22.85 -1.81
CA ASP A 235 -13.38 23.64 -2.81
C ASP A 235 -12.92 24.92 -2.11
N SER A 236 -11.61 25.08 -1.99
CA SER A 236 -11.00 26.24 -1.33
C SER A 236 -11.08 27.50 -2.18
N GLY A 237 -11.26 27.37 -3.50
CA GLY A 237 -11.09 28.48 -4.45
C GLY A 237 -9.67 29.04 -4.46
N GLU A 238 -8.70 28.30 -3.91
CA GLU A 238 -7.30 28.69 -3.79
C GLU A 238 -6.66 28.78 -5.18
N THR A 239 -5.95 29.88 -5.46
CA THR A 239 -5.23 30.00 -6.74
C THR A 239 -3.95 29.16 -6.74
N LEU A 240 -3.41 28.86 -7.93
CA LEU A 240 -2.13 28.14 -8.02
C LEU A 240 -1.00 28.86 -7.27
N SER A 241 -0.95 30.20 -7.36
CA SER A 241 0.04 31.02 -6.65
C SER A 241 -0.14 30.95 -5.13
N ASP A 242 -1.37 30.89 -4.63
CA ASP A 242 -1.63 30.74 -3.20
C ASP A 242 -1.19 29.35 -2.72
N PHE A 243 -1.48 28.30 -3.48
CA PHE A 243 -1.02 26.93 -3.18
C PHE A 243 0.51 26.82 -3.18
N GLU A 244 1.19 27.44 -4.15
CA GLU A 244 2.65 27.50 -4.21
C GLU A 244 3.27 28.13 -2.96
N ALA A 245 2.62 29.17 -2.42
CA ALA A 245 3.08 29.91 -1.25
C ALA A 245 2.86 29.18 0.10
N ARG A 246 2.05 28.12 0.15
CA ARG A 246 1.77 27.36 1.39
C ARG A 246 3.02 26.78 2.03
N ASP A 247 3.21 26.93 3.33
CA ASP A 247 4.32 26.30 4.08
C ASP A 247 3.91 25.00 4.78
N ASP A 248 2.61 24.70 4.83
CA ASP A 248 2.02 23.53 5.49
C ASP A 248 1.83 22.31 4.58
N VAL A 249 2.35 22.36 3.35
CA VAL A 249 2.32 21.25 2.38
C VAL A 249 3.72 20.69 2.21
N ALA A 250 3.85 19.37 2.38
CA ALA A 250 5.12 18.67 2.19
C ALA A 250 5.71 18.95 0.79
N PRO A 251 7.04 19.16 0.67
CA PRO A 251 7.65 19.57 -0.60
C PRO A 251 7.38 18.61 -1.77
N ASP A 252 7.36 17.30 -1.51
CA ASP A 252 7.07 16.25 -2.49
C ASP A 252 5.62 16.30 -3.01
N VAL A 253 4.66 16.51 -2.11
CA VAL A 253 3.24 16.71 -2.45
C VAL A 253 3.07 17.96 -3.31
N LYS A 254 3.68 19.07 -2.89
CA LYS A 254 3.59 20.34 -3.61
C LYS A 254 4.17 20.20 -5.01
N ALA A 255 5.39 19.66 -5.13
CA ALA A 255 6.05 19.45 -6.41
C ALA A 255 5.17 18.60 -7.37
N LEU A 256 4.52 17.55 -6.86
CA LEU A 256 3.69 16.67 -7.68
C LEU A 256 2.48 17.39 -8.24
N TYR A 257 1.80 18.18 -7.41
CA TYR A 257 0.65 18.97 -7.86
C TYR A 257 1.06 20.00 -8.90
N LEU A 258 2.14 20.75 -8.66
CA LEU A 258 2.62 21.78 -9.58
C LEU A 258 3.07 21.19 -10.92
N LEU A 259 3.74 20.03 -10.92
CA LEU A 259 4.11 19.33 -12.15
C LEU A 259 2.87 18.91 -12.95
N GLY A 260 1.85 18.38 -12.28
CA GLY A 260 0.57 18.03 -12.89
C GLY A 260 -0.17 19.26 -13.45
N MET A 261 -0.14 20.38 -12.73
CA MET A 261 -0.73 21.64 -13.18
C MET A 261 -0.01 22.21 -14.40
N GLN A 262 1.33 22.16 -14.45
CA GLN A 262 2.10 22.53 -15.63
C GLN A 262 1.71 21.65 -16.83
N ALA A 263 1.66 20.33 -16.64
CA ALA A 263 1.27 19.38 -17.68
C ALA A 263 -0.17 19.55 -18.17
N ALA A 264 -1.09 19.98 -17.30
CA ALA A 264 -2.47 20.27 -17.69
C ALA A 264 -2.59 21.47 -18.64
N HIS A 265 -1.70 22.45 -18.52
CA HIS A 265 -1.71 23.67 -19.33
C HIS A 265 -0.78 23.60 -20.55
N ASP A 266 0.16 22.65 -20.58
CA ASP A 266 1.09 22.44 -21.67
C ASP A 266 1.09 20.96 -22.10
N GLU A 267 0.26 20.65 -23.10
CA GLU A 267 0.16 19.32 -23.69
C GLU A 267 1.48 18.85 -24.32
N THR A 268 2.27 19.76 -24.88
CA THR A 268 3.57 19.39 -25.48
C THR A 268 4.56 18.98 -24.39
N PHE A 269 4.56 19.69 -23.25
CA PHE A 269 5.32 19.28 -22.08
C PHE A 269 4.83 17.94 -21.52
N PHE A 270 3.51 17.73 -21.39
CA PHE A 270 2.97 16.47 -20.87
C PHE A 270 3.35 15.24 -21.71
N GLU A 271 3.44 15.40 -23.03
CA GLU A 271 3.86 14.34 -23.96
C GLU A 271 5.40 14.25 -24.11
N SER A 272 6.16 15.08 -23.41
CA SER A 272 7.62 15.14 -23.54
C SER A 272 8.34 14.08 -22.70
N ALA A 273 9.53 13.68 -23.16
CA ALA A 273 10.45 12.86 -22.37
C ALA A 273 10.91 13.56 -21.07
N GLU A 274 10.90 14.90 -21.03
CA GLU A 274 11.26 15.67 -19.84
C GLU A 274 10.22 15.46 -18.73
N PHE A 275 8.93 15.58 -19.04
CA PHE A 275 7.87 15.30 -18.08
C PHE A 275 7.97 13.86 -17.57
N GLN A 276 8.19 12.90 -18.48
CA GLN A 276 8.28 11.50 -18.12
C GLN A 276 9.43 11.23 -17.13
N GLN A 277 10.63 11.77 -17.40
CA GLN A 277 11.76 11.65 -16.49
C GLN A 277 11.49 12.28 -15.12
N LYS A 278 10.80 13.44 -15.09
CA LYS A 278 10.43 14.12 -13.84
C LYS A 278 9.46 13.28 -13.01
N ILE A 279 8.37 12.79 -13.61
CA ILE A 279 7.36 12.03 -12.88
C ILE A 279 7.88 10.66 -12.41
N GLU A 280 8.73 10.00 -13.22
CA GLU A 280 9.41 8.76 -12.84
C GLU A 280 10.34 8.99 -11.64
N LYS A 281 11.20 10.00 -11.72
CA LYS A 281 12.10 10.35 -10.61
C LYS A 281 11.33 10.64 -9.32
N MET A 282 10.23 11.40 -9.40
CA MET A 282 9.44 11.73 -8.22
C MET A 282 8.72 10.53 -7.63
N ALA A 283 8.27 9.58 -8.47
CA ALA A 283 7.71 8.32 -8.00
C ALA A 283 8.78 7.45 -7.32
N ASP A 284 10.00 7.41 -7.85
CA ASP A 284 11.14 6.70 -7.24
C ASP A 284 11.56 7.32 -5.91
N ASP A 285 11.61 8.66 -5.83
CA ASP A 285 11.90 9.39 -4.59
C ASP A 285 10.78 9.13 -3.55
N TYR A 286 9.50 9.19 -3.95
CA TYR A 286 8.38 8.83 -3.08
C TYR A 286 8.50 7.40 -2.53
N LEU A 287 8.82 6.43 -3.39
CA LEU A 287 9.01 5.04 -2.99
C LEU A 287 10.23 4.86 -2.08
N ALA A 288 11.27 5.68 -2.24
CA ALA A 288 12.43 5.68 -1.35
C ALA A 288 12.09 6.20 0.04
N ASP A 289 11.30 7.27 0.12
CA ASP A 289 11.00 7.94 1.39
C ASP A 289 9.90 7.23 2.18
N TYR A 290 8.88 6.71 1.49
CA TYR A 290 7.65 6.22 2.14
C TYR A 290 7.31 4.78 1.81
N GLY A 291 7.95 4.21 0.80
CA GLY A 291 7.60 2.90 0.29
C GLY A 291 6.26 2.84 -0.44
N SER A 292 5.86 1.62 -0.77
CA SER A 292 4.55 1.37 -1.36
C SER A 292 3.47 1.54 -0.31
N LEU A 293 2.41 2.27 -0.66
CA LEU A 293 1.26 2.47 0.21
C LEU A 293 0.52 1.14 0.43
N TYR A 294 0.51 0.66 1.67
CA TYR A 294 -0.32 -0.47 2.06
C TYR A 294 -1.81 -0.07 2.10
N ARG A 295 -2.62 -0.78 1.33
CA ARG A 295 -4.03 -0.46 1.08
C ARG A 295 -4.96 -1.41 1.84
N ASP A 296 -4.98 -1.28 3.16
CA ASP A 296 -6.06 -1.82 3.97
C ASP A 296 -6.46 -0.86 5.10
N PHE A 297 -7.55 -0.14 4.88
CA PHE A 297 -7.98 0.95 5.75
C PHE A 297 -8.85 0.49 6.94
N ASN A 298 -8.98 -0.82 7.16
CA ASN A 298 -9.85 -1.43 8.18
C ASN A 298 -9.07 -2.35 9.13
N ALA A 299 -7.77 -2.14 9.29
CA ALA A 299 -6.88 -3.07 9.97
C ALA A 299 -6.69 -2.69 11.45
N LYS A 300 -7.76 -2.71 12.25
CA LYS A 300 -7.55 -3.08 13.65
C LYS A 300 -7.93 -4.55 13.77
N ILE A 301 -6.92 -5.39 13.98
CA ILE A 301 -7.12 -6.79 14.31
C ILE A 301 -7.04 -6.88 15.83
N ASP A 302 -8.20 -7.00 16.47
CA ASP A 302 -8.31 -7.03 17.93
C ASP A 302 -7.90 -8.40 18.54
N ASN A 303 -7.47 -9.36 17.72
CA ASN A 303 -7.00 -10.66 18.17
C ASN A 303 -5.49 -10.63 18.45
N GLN A 304 -5.05 -11.42 19.43
CA GLN A 304 -3.66 -11.48 19.84
C GLN A 304 -2.81 -12.32 18.87
N THR A 305 -1.70 -11.75 18.44
CA THR A 305 -0.72 -12.35 17.53
C THR A 305 0.60 -12.58 18.26
N TYR A 306 1.14 -13.80 18.21
CA TYR A 306 2.38 -14.17 18.89
C TYR A 306 3.50 -14.48 17.90
N TYR A 307 4.65 -13.84 18.05
CA TYR A 307 5.86 -14.17 17.28
C TYR A 307 6.92 -14.78 18.18
N VAL A 308 7.51 -15.91 17.77
CA VAL A 308 8.66 -16.51 18.48
C VAL A 308 9.92 -16.30 17.66
N PHE A 309 10.88 -15.58 18.25
CA PHE A 309 12.18 -15.31 17.66
C PHE A 309 13.27 -16.14 18.34
N GLY A 310 14.08 -16.83 17.55
CA GLY A 310 15.22 -17.62 18.00
C GLY A 310 16.03 -18.16 16.81
N ARG A 311 17.19 -18.77 17.09
CA ARG A 311 18.05 -19.34 16.03
C ARG A 311 17.92 -20.84 15.87
N ASP A 312 17.58 -21.54 16.95
CA ASP A 312 17.41 -22.98 16.96
C ASP A 312 15.93 -23.36 16.83
N GLN A 313 15.58 -24.02 15.71
CA GLN A 313 14.21 -24.45 15.45
C GLN A 313 13.70 -25.44 16.52
N ALA A 314 14.56 -26.27 17.11
CA ALA A 314 14.14 -27.21 18.15
C ALA A 314 13.72 -26.50 19.44
N LEU A 315 14.38 -25.39 19.79
CA LEU A 315 14.01 -24.56 20.94
C LEU A 315 12.76 -23.73 20.64
N ILE A 316 12.65 -23.18 19.42
CA ILE A 316 11.44 -22.49 18.96
C ILE A 316 10.23 -23.44 19.02
N ASN A 317 10.38 -24.69 18.57
CA ASN A 317 9.31 -25.68 18.63
C ASN A 317 8.89 -26.01 20.07
N GLN A 318 9.83 -26.03 21.02
CA GLN A 318 9.47 -26.16 22.45
C GLN A 318 8.62 -24.97 22.92
N VAL A 319 8.97 -23.74 22.54
CA VAL A 319 8.16 -22.56 22.87
C VAL A 319 6.79 -22.62 22.18
N ASN A 320 6.73 -23.02 20.91
CA ASN A 320 5.49 -23.21 20.17
C ASN A 320 4.57 -24.21 20.89
N ASP A 321 5.10 -25.33 21.36
CA ASP A 321 4.35 -26.33 22.14
C ASP A 321 3.81 -25.73 23.45
N LEU A 322 4.61 -24.93 24.15
CA LEU A 322 4.18 -24.26 25.38
C LEU A 322 3.08 -23.21 25.12
N LEU A 323 3.21 -22.41 24.07
CA LEU A 323 2.18 -21.45 23.63
C LEU A 323 0.89 -22.19 23.25
N ALA A 324 1.00 -23.34 22.58
CA ALA A 324 -0.16 -24.18 22.26
C ALA A 324 -0.86 -24.71 23.52
N THR A 325 -0.11 -25.09 24.57
CA THR A 325 -0.73 -25.45 25.87
C THR A 325 -1.45 -24.27 26.54
N SER A 326 -1.07 -23.04 26.19
CA SER A 326 -1.70 -21.77 26.63
C SER A 326 -2.78 -21.27 25.67
N GLN A 327 -3.32 -22.14 24.80
CA GLN A 327 -4.39 -21.87 23.85
C GLN A 327 -4.04 -20.90 22.71
N VAL A 328 -2.75 -20.73 22.40
CA VAL A 328 -2.33 -20.01 21.18
C VAL A 328 -2.29 -21.01 20.02
N VAL A 329 -3.00 -20.71 18.93
CA VAL A 329 -2.93 -21.52 17.72
C VAL A 329 -1.61 -21.23 17.02
N MET A 330 -0.63 -22.11 17.16
CA MET A 330 0.65 -21.98 16.47
C MET A 330 0.57 -22.52 15.05
N THR A 331 1.00 -21.74 14.07
CA THR A 331 1.25 -22.28 12.72
C THR A 331 2.48 -23.18 12.78
N ASP A 332 2.34 -24.42 12.34
CA ASP A 332 3.43 -25.37 12.35
C ASP A 332 4.46 -25.07 11.24
N ASP A 333 5.69 -25.53 11.46
CA ASP A 333 6.80 -25.51 10.48
C ASP A 333 6.43 -26.18 9.14
N LYS A 334 5.27 -26.85 9.05
CA LYS A 334 4.82 -27.61 7.87
C LYS A 334 4.00 -26.80 6.89
N THR A 335 3.71 -25.53 7.17
CA THR A 335 3.31 -24.58 6.11
C THR A 335 4.52 -24.15 5.28
N ASN A 336 5.07 -25.10 4.50
CA ASN A 336 6.27 -24.94 3.65
C ASN A 336 6.30 -23.62 2.84
N GLU A 337 5.15 -23.11 2.43
CA GLU A 337 5.03 -21.90 1.60
C GLU A 337 5.55 -20.65 2.31
N MET A 338 5.22 -20.42 3.59
CA MET A 338 5.60 -19.18 4.28
C MET A 338 7.02 -19.20 4.80
N HIS A 339 7.52 -20.38 5.18
CA HIS A 339 8.94 -20.58 5.41
C HIS A 339 9.76 -20.18 4.18
N GLN A 340 9.34 -20.64 2.98
CA GLN A 340 10.00 -20.31 1.72
C GLN A 340 9.94 -18.81 1.41
N VAL A 341 8.78 -18.17 1.59
CA VAL A 341 8.64 -16.71 1.41
C VAL A 341 9.55 -15.94 2.36
N ALA A 342 9.56 -16.27 3.65
CA ALA A 342 10.44 -15.60 4.62
C ALA A 342 11.92 -15.84 4.28
N GLN A 343 12.27 -17.03 3.79
CA GLN A 343 13.62 -17.38 3.37
C GLN A 343 14.05 -16.57 2.14
N GLU A 344 13.16 -16.39 1.17
CA GLU A 344 13.40 -15.55 0.01
C GLU A 344 13.64 -14.08 0.41
N ILE A 345 12.77 -13.52 1.26
CA ILE A 345 12.92 -12.15 1.80
C ILE A 345 14.29 -12.01 2.47
N SER A 346 14.64 -12.96 3.35
CA SER A 346 15.91 -12.97 4.08
C SER A 346 17.12 -12.97 3.14
N GLN A 347 17.12 -13.85 2.14
CA GLN A 347 18.22 -13.95 1.17
C GLN A 347 18.39 -12.66 0.35
N ARG A 348 17.29 -12.03 -0.07
CA ARG A 348 17.31 -10.77 -0.84
C ARG A 348 17.80 -9.58 -0.01
N LEU A 349 17.43 -9.52 1.26
CA LEU A 349 17.94 -8.49 2.17
C LEU A 349 19.43 -8.71 2.48
N ALA A 350 19.87 -9.97 2.62
CA ALA A 350 21.25 -10.32 2.89
C ALA A 350 22.21 -10.02 1.71
N SER A 351 21.73 -10.12 0.46
CA SER A 351 22.54 -9.82 -0.73
C SER A 351 22.85 -8.32 -0.92
N ARG A 352 22.37 -7.44 -0.01
CA ARG A 352 22.51 -5.97 -0.06
C ARG A 352 22.02 -5.34 -1.37
N THR A 353 21.23 -6.06 -2.14
CA THR A 353 20.59 -5.55 -3.37
C THR A 353 19.41 -4.63 -2.99
N ALA A 354 18.84 -4.84 -1.81
CA ALA A 354 17.84 -4.00 -1.16
C ALA A 354 18.09 -3.96 0.36
N THR A 355 17.73 -2.85 1.02
CA THR A 355 17.71 -2.72 2.49
C THR A 355 16.26 -2.51 2.97
N LEU A 356 15.98 -2.57 4.27
CA LEU A 356 14.66 -2.19 4.79
C LEU A 356 14.25 -0.75 4.42
N ALA A 357 15.21 0.14 4.17
CA ALA A 357 14.92 1.49 3.71
C ALA A 357 14.65 1.56 2.19
N THR A 358 15.06 0.55 1.41
CA THR A 358 14.97 0.58 -0.06
C THR A 358 14.25 -0.63 -0.67
N TYR A 359 13.71 -1.56 0.14
CA TYR A 359 13.06 -2.78 -0.35
C TYR A 359 11.88 -2.50 -1.27
N THR A 360 11.25 -1.35 -1.08
CA THR A 360 10.14 -0.84 -1.88
C THR A 360 10.53 -0.60 -3.34
N LYS A 361 11.83 -0.55 -3.64
CA LYS A 361 12.39 -0.48 -5.00
C LYS A 361 12.61 -1.86 -5.64
N ASP A 362 12.64 -2.93 -4.85
CA ASP A 362 12.70 -4.31 -5.34
C ASP A 362 11.28 -4.88 -5.34
N TYR A 363 10.63 -4.82 -6.49
CA TYR A 363 9.25 -5.29 -6.62
C TYR A 363 9.05 -6.77 -6.28
N GLN A 364 10.05 -7.63 -6.47
CA GLN A 364 9.94 -9.04 -6.08
C GLN A 364 9.98 -9.18 -4.55
N LEU A 365 10.78 -8.34 -3.89
CA LEU A 365 10.79 -8.26 -2.43
C LEU A 365 9.48 -7.67 -1.87
N VAL A 366 8.89 -6.68 -2.56
CA VAL A 366 7.55 -6.17 -2.24
C VAL A 366 6.49 -7.26 -2.40
N GLU A 367 6.57 -8.08 -3.45
CA GLU A 367 5.65 -9.21 -3.65
C GLU A 367 5.79 -10.25 -2.53
N ALA A 368 7.02 -10.65 -2.18
CA ALA A 368 7.24 -11.60 -1.09
C ALA A 368 6.74 -11.05 0.26
N LYS A 369 6.97 -9.76 0.53
CA LYS A 369 6.40 -9.07 1.70
C LYS A 369 4.87 -9.09 1.66
N GLU A 370 4.26 -8.91 0.49
CA GLU A 370 2.80 -8.96 0.33
C GLU A 370 2.23 -10.35 0.65
N ASP A 371 2.92 -11.41 0.25
CA ASP A 371 2.52 -12.78 0.59
C ASP A 371 2.65 -13.04 2.10
N LEU A 372 3.74 -12.57 2.72
CA LEU A 372 3.90 -12.59 4.16
C LEU A 372 2.76 -11.83 4.86
N ASN A 373 2.48 -10.58 4.46
CA ASN A 373 1.40 -9.77 5.04
C ASN A 373 0.04 -10.46 4.91
N ASN A 374 -0.31 -10.92 3.71
CA ASN A 374 -1.57 -11.60 3.44
C ASN A 374 -1.74 -12.89 4.26
N TYR A 375 -0.64 -13.59 4.53
CA TYR A 375 -0.65 -14.76 5.41
C TYR A 375 -0.87 -14.36 6.87
N LEU A 376 -0.04 -13.47 7.41
CA LEU A 376 -0.11 -13.07 8.83
C LEU A 376 -1.49 -12.49 9.16
N ARG A 377 -1.95 -11.55 8.34
CA ARG A 377 -3.28 -10.93 8.45
C ARG A 377 -4.43 -11.96 8.47
N ARG A 378 -4.38 -12.96 7.58
CA ARG A 378 -5.48 -13.92 7.42
C ARG A 378 -5.64 -14.79 8.65
N ASN A 379 -4.54 -15.19 9.26
CA ASN A 379 -4.55 -16.02 10.46
C ASN A 379 -4.89 -15.18 11.69
N ALA A 380 -4.29 -13.98 11.83
CA ALA A 380 -4.61 -13.03 12.89
C ALA A 380 -6.11 -12.69 12.96
N LYS A 381 -6.81 -12.64 11.82
CA LYS A 381 -8.27 -12.39 11.81
C LYS A 381 -9.17 -13.56 12.22
N ARG A 382 -8.67 -14.79 12.17
CA ARG A 382 -9.49 -16.00 12.32
C ARG A 382 -9.51 -16.51 13.74
N GLU A 383 -8.35 -16.48 14.38
CA GLU A 383 -8.15 -17.05 15.71
C GLU A 383 -8.07 -15.92 16.74
N ALA A 384 -8.65 -16.11 17.92
CA ALA A 384 -8.56 -15.14 19.01
C ALA A 384 -7.11 -14.97 19.51
N ARG A 385 -6.34 -16.07 19.46
CA ARG A 385 -4.90 -16.12 19.75
C ARG A 385 -4.22 -17.00 18.71
N TRP A 386 -3.31 -16.43 17.96
CA TRP A 386 -2.55 -17.16 16.94
C TRP A 386 -1.09 -16.73 16.96
N GLY A 387 -0.18 -17.60 16.55
CA GLY A 387 1.23 -17.24 16.43
C GLY A 387 2.01 -18.01 15.38
N VAL A 388 3.23 -17.53 15.13
CA VAL A 388 4.22 -18.15 14.26
C VAL A 388 5.57 -18.16 14.96
N GLY A 389 6.23 -19.32 14.94
CA GLY A 389 7.58 -19.50 15.45
C GLY A 389 8.41 -20.29 14.46
N ASP A 390 9.22 -19.58 13.68
CA ASP A 390 10.11 -20.15 12.67
C ASP A 390 11.44 -19.37 12.71
N LYS A 391 12.57 -20.07 12.76
CA LYS A 391 13.91 -19.43 12.86
C LYS A 391 14.18 -18.44 11.73
N VAL A 392 13.56 -18.61 10.56
CA VAL A 392 13.76 -17.72 9.41
C VAL A 392 13.16 -16.35 9.68
N PHE A 393 12.07 -16.25 10.46
CA PHE A 393 11.46 -14.96 10.82
C PHE A 393 12.42 -14.11 11.66
N SER A 394 13.27 -14.74 12.47
CA SER A 394 14.33 -14.05 13.23
C SER A 394 15.43 -13.46 12.38
N THR A 395 15.46 -13.72 11.07
CA THR A 395 16.40 -13.08 10.14
C THR A 395 15.84 -11.81 9.51
N ILE A 396 14.52 -11.62 9.59
CA ILE A 396 13.75 -10.50 9.04
C ILE A 396 12.85 -9.82 10.11
N PRO A 397 13.30 -9.61 11.36
CA PRO A 397 12.43 -9.17 12.45
C PRO A 397 11.80 -7.80 12.19
N GLU A 398 12.51 -6.87 11.53
CA GLU A 398 11.97 -5.57 11.19
C GLU A 398 10.86 -5.66 10.13
N MET A 399 10.94 -6.65 9.22
CA MET A 399 9.89 -6.90 8.23
C MET A 399 8.63 -7.44 8.90
N VAL A 400 8.78 -8.34 9.87
CA VAL A 400 7.66 -8.90 10.65
C VAL A 400 7.00 -7.80 11.48
N ALA A 401 7.79 -6.96 12.16
CA ALA A 401 7.32 -5.80 12.90
C ALA A 401 6.56 -4.81 12.00
N ALA A 402 7.14 -4.43 10.85
CA ALA A 402 6.49 -3.52 9.90
C ALA A 402 5.15 -4.08 9.38
N VAL A 403 5.10 -5.38 9.06
CA VAL A 403 3.84 -6.03 8.67
C VAL A 403 2.82 -6.02 9.80
N SER A 404 3.25 -6.22 11.04
CA SER A 404 2.39 -6.14 12.22
C SER A 404 1.75 -4.76 12.38
N ASP A 405 2.52 -3.68 12.18
CA ASP A 405 2.01 -2.31 12.22
C ASP A 405 1.01 -2.04 11.12
N GLU A 406 1.33 -2.46 9.89
CA GLU A 406 0.47 -2.27 8.73
C GLU A 406 -0.90 -2.93 8.90
N ILE A 407 -0.96 -4.08 9.58
CA ILE A 407 -2.23 -4.78 9.84
C ILE A 407 -2.89 -4.38 11.17
N GLY A 408 -2.24 -3.52 11.96
CA GLY A 408 -2.70 -3.09 13.29
C GLY A 408 -3.06 -4.28 14.18
N ALA A 409 -2.18 -5.28 14.25
CA ALA A 409 -2.35 -6.44 15.11
C ALA A 409 -1.89 -6.13 16.54
N ASP A 410 -2.66 -6.59 17.52
CA ASP A 410 -2.22 -6.74 18.91
C ASP A 410 -1.14 -7.83 18.95
N THR A 411 0.12 -7.43 19.04
CA THR A 411 1.27 -8.30 18.82
C THR A 411 2.11 -8.45 20.07
N HIS A 412 2.32 -9.72 20.45
CA HIS A 412 3.14 -10.17 21.56
C HIS A 412 4.34 -10.95 21.02
N ASN A 413 5.53 -10.72 21.58
CA ASN A 413 6.77 -11.30 21.05
C ASN A 413 7.48 -12.15 22.11
N ILE A 414 7.99 -13.31 21.73
CA ILE A 414 8.83 -14.16 22.57
C ILE A 414 10.21 -14.16 21.94
N VAL A 415 11.23 -13.78 22.72
CA VAL A 415 12.62 -13.69 22.25
C VAL A 415 13.46 -14.70 23.02
N LEU A 416 13.96 -15.72 22.32
CA LEU A 416 14.92 -16.67 22.87
C LEU A 416 16.31 -16.04 22.96
N ALA A 417 16.86 -16.01 24.16
CA ALA A 417 18.23 -15.59 24.42
C ALA A 417 19.10 -16.83 24.73
N GLU A 418 20.22 -16.94 24.02
CA GLU A 418 21.26 -17.93 24.28
C GLU A 418 22.37 -17.36 25.17
N ASP A 419 23.19 -18.23 25.76
CA ASP A 419 24.43 -17.80 26.41
C ASP A 419 25.45 -17.37 25.34
N PHE A 420 25.53 -16.06 25.07
CA PHE A 420 26.44 -15.52 24.07
C PHE A 420 27.92 -15.75 24.42
N THR A 421 28.23 -16.00 25.70
CA THR A 421 29.60 -16.30 26.16
C THR A 421 30.02 -17.73 25.84
N ALA A 422 29.06 -18.64 25.63
CA ALA A 422 29.33 -20.01 25.21
C ALA A 422 29.73 -20.14 23.73
N ILE A 423 29.55 -19.09 22.93
CA ILE A 423 29.89 -19.08 21.50
C ILE A 423 31.39 -18.79 21.33
N THR A 424 32.17 -19.84 21.08
CA THR A 424 33.64 -19.73 20.99
C THR A 424 34.16 -19.18 19.65
N ASP A 425 33.38 -19.30 18.58
CA ASP A 425 33.74 -18.73 17.28
C ASP A 425 33.33 -17.25 17.24
N GLU A 426 34.31 -16.35 17.16
CA GLU A 426 34.09 -14.91 17.23
C GLU A 426 33.19 -14.38 16.09
N ASN A 427 33.31 -14.94 14.88
CA ASN A 427 32.48 -14.52 13.75
C ASN A 427 31.02 -14.93 13.96
N GLN A 428 30.80 -16.16 14.44
CA GLN A 428 29.48 -16.63 14.80
C GLN A 428 28.92 -15.79 15.94
N GLN A 429 29.69 -15.51 17.00
CA GLN A 429 29.26 -14.68 18.13
C GLN A 429 28.79 -13.29 17.66
N LYS A 430 29.55 -12.64 16.76
CA LYS A 430 29.14 -11.37 16.13
C LYS A 430 27.82 -11.48 15.41
N ILE A 431 27.64 -12.50 14.57
CA ILE A 431 26.40 -12.71 13.81
C ILE A 431 25.20 -12.86 14.75
N VAL A 432 25.37 -13.66 15.81
CA VAL A 432 24.31 -13.93 16.78
C VAL A 432 23.94 -12.68 17.58
N ILE A 433 24.94 -11.96 18.10
CA ILE A 433 24.71 -10.71 18.83
C ILE A 433 23.99 -9.69 17.94
N ARG A 434 24.43 -9.51 16.69
CA ARG A 434 23.77 -8.61 15.73
C ARG A 434 22.33 -9.01 15.47
N GLN A 435 22.05 -10.31 15.31
CA GLN A 435 20.70 -10.80 15.10
C GLN A 435 19.82 -10.53 16.32
N PHE A 436 20.32 -10.75 17.53
CA PHE A 436 19.60 -10.47 18.77
C PHE A 436 19.29 -8.98 18.92
N PHE A 437 20.27 -8.10 18.67
CA PHE A 437 20.06 -6.64 18.65
C PHE A 437 18.95 -6.22 17.69
N ARG A 438 18.93 -6.77 16.47
CA ARG A 438 17.87 -6.51 15.48
C ARG A 438 16.49 -6.95 15.97
N VAL A 439 16.41 -8.11 16.60
CA VAL A 439 15.14 -8.62 17.16
C VAL A 439 14.65 -7.70 18.28
N ILE A 440 15.48 -7.41 19.29
CA ILE A 440 15.09 -6.52 20.41
C ILE A 440 14.64 -5.16 19.88
N LYS A 441 15.42 -4.55 18.97
CA LYS A 441 15.07 -3.25 18.39
C LYS A 441 13.74 -3.25 17.62
N ALA A 442 13.41 -4.36 16.96
CA ALA A 442 12.18 -4.49 16.19
C ALA A 442 10.92 -4.69 17.07
N VAL A 443 11.09 -5.20 18.30
CA VAL A 443 9.97 -5.59 19.17
C VAL A 443 9.82 -4.72 20.42
N GLU A 444 10.81 -3.88 20.76
CA GLU A 444 10.84 -3.12 22.03
C GLU A 444 9.66 -2.17 22.25
N GLU A 445 8.98 -1.75 21.18
CA GLU A 445 7.78 -0.90 21.23
C GLU A 445 6.48 -1.69 21.48
N ARG A 446 6.57 -3.01 21.67
CA ARG A 446 5.43 -3.92 21.87
C ARG A 446 5.68 -4.84 23.06
N PRO A 447 4.63 -5.48 23.61
CA PRO A 447 4.82 -6.54 24.60
C PRO A 447 5.79 -7.61 24.08
N TYR A 448 6.88 -7.83 24.82
CA TYR A 448 7.79 -8.93 24.54
C TYR A 448 8.30 -9.58 25.83
N LEU A 449 8.63 -10.87 25.74
CA LEU A 449 9.16 -11.69 26.82
C LEU A 449 10.48 -12.32 26.39
N VAL A 450 11.53 -12.13 27.18
CA VAL A 450 12.82 -12.82 27.00
C VAL A 450 12.79 -14.16 27.72
N LEU A 451 13.13 -15.25 27.01
CA LEU A 451 13.28 -16.58 27.59
C LEU A 451 14.69 -17.11 27.36
N LEU A 452 15.30 -17.67 28.39
CA LEU A 452 16.61 -18.31 28.28
C LEU A 452 16.48 -19.73 27.73
N ASP A 453 17.28 -20.05 26.72
CA ASP A 453 17.26 -21.33 26.00
C ASP A 453 17.35 -22.59 26.90
N HIS A 454 18.17 -22.53 27.94
CA HIS A 454 18.42 -23.63 28.87
C HIS A 454 17.36 -23.74 29.98
N GLU A 455 16.46 -22.75 30.11
CA GLU A 455 15.44 -22.72 31.16
C GLU A 455 14.02 -23.07 30.66
N LEU A 456 13.83 -23.31 29.37
CA LEU A 456 12.51 -23.56 28.74
C LEU A 456 11.70 -24.70 29.40
N THR A 457 12.38 -25.67 30.03
CA THR A 457 11.71 -26.79 30.71
C THR A 457 11.29 -26.48 32.15
N SER A 458 11.76 -25.37 32.72
CA SER A 458 11.53 -24.99 34.12
C SER A 458 10.06 -24.68 34.39
N ALA A 459 9.60 -24.94 35.63
CA ALA A 459 8.24 -24.61 36.03
C ALA A 459 7.98 -23.08 35.99
N THR A 460 9.00 -22.29 36.37
CA THR A 460 8.96 -20.83 36.35
C THR A 460 8.73 -20.31 34.93
N THR A 461 9.54 -20.74 33.96
CA THR A 461 9.41 -20.30 32.56
C THR A 461 8.03 -20.63 31.97
N LYS A 462 7.50 -21.82 32.28
CA LYS A 462 6.16 -22.22 31.83
C LYS A 462 5.07 -21.34 32.43
N GLN A 463 5.20 -20.99 33.72
CA GLN A 463 4.27 -20.11 34.40
C GLN A 463 4.35 -18.68 33.82
N THR A 464 5.55 -18.11 33.69
CA THR A 464 5.76 -16.77 33.13
C THR A 464 5.18 -16.66 31.72
N LEU A 465 5.41 -17.65 30.85
CA LEU A 465 4.86 -17.66 29.51
C LEU A 465 3.33 -17.73 29.51
N ALA A 466 2.72 -18.55 30.38
CA ALA A 466 1.27 -18.64 30.49
C ALA A 466 0.65 -17.32 31.00
N GLU A 467 1.30 -16.66 31.96
CA GLU A 467 0.90 -15.33 32.44
C GLU A 467 0.99 -14.28 31.33
N PHE A 468 2.08 -14.27 30.55
CA PHE A 468 2.26 -13.38 29.41
C PHE A 468 1.19 -13.53 28.32
N VAL A 469 0.71 -14.76 28.07
CA VAL A 469 -0.37 -15.02 27.11
C VAL A 469 -1.73 -14.49 27.59
N VAL A 470 -1.95 -14.40 28.90
CA VAL A 470 -3.24 -13.98 29.49
C VAL A 470 -3.24 -12.48 29.84
N ALA A 471 -2.07 -11.85 29.92
CA ALA A 471 -1.91 -10.41 30.12
C ALA A 471 -2.61 -9.61 29.01
N SER A 472 -3.16 -8.45 29.38
CA SER A 472 -3.83 -7.53 28.44
C SER A 472 -2.92 -6.35 28.11
N GLU A 473 -3.06 -5.74 26.92
CA GLU A 473 -2.33 -4.52 26.50
C GLU A 473 -2.36 -3.37 27.53
N ALA A 474 -3.30 -3.38 28.49
CA ALA A 474 -3.40 -2.36 29.54
C ALA A 474 -2.30 -2.44 30.62
N ASP A 475 -1.46 -3.48 30.60
CA ASP A 475 -0.23 -3.52 31.39
C ASP A 475 0.84 -2.70 30.64
N GLU A 476 1.05 -1.45 31.06
CA GLU A 476 1.88 -0.45 30.39
C GLU A 476 3.25 -1.01 29.96
N VAL A 477 3.54 -0.96 28.65
CA VAL A 477 4.92 -1.05 28.16
C VAL A 477 5.64 0.18 28.71
N GLU A 478 6.60 -0.05 29.62
CA GLU A 478 7.44 1.02 30.14
C GLU A 478 8.05 1.80 28.95
N PRO A 479 7.94 3.14 28.94
CA PRO A 479 8.39 3.93 27.81
C PRO A 479 9.87 3.66 27.53
N VAL A 480 10.20 3.51 26.25
CA VAL A 480 11.59 3.27 25.81
C VAL A 480 12.48 4.40 26.35
N ASP A 481 13.44 4.05 27.21
CA ASP A 481 14.37 5.01 27.77
C ASP A 481 15.40 5.42 26.71
N THR A 482 15.18 6.60 26.14
CA THR A 482 16.06 7.22 25.14
C THR A 482 17.06 8.21 25.75
N THR A 483 17.18 8.29 27.09
CA THR A 483 18.13 9.21 27.71
C THR A 483 19.56 8.76 27.44
N ALA A 484 20.47 9.69 27.14
CA ALA A 484 21.87 9.32 26.90
C ALA A 484 22.53 8.96 28.24
N ASP A 485 22.62 7.67 28.56
CA ASP A 485 23.40 7.17 29.69
C ASP A 485 24.78 6.70 29.21
N GLU A 486 25.83 7.34 29.73
CA GLU A 486 27.20 6.94 29.44
C GLU A 486 27.55 5.56 30.03
N ALA A 487 26.78 5.07 31.01
CA ALA A 487 27.04 3.80 31.70
C ALA A 487 26.91 2.57 30.79
N PHE A 488 26.07 2.64 29.75
CA PHE A 488 25.84 1.53 28.82
C PHE A 488 26.61 1.66 27.50
N ASN A 489 27.44 2.70 27.33
CA ASN A 489 28.26 2.87 26.14
C ASN A 489 29.41 1.84 26.09
N LEU A 490 29.44 1.04 25.02
CA LEU A 490 30.55 0.14 24.76
C LEU A 490 31.83 0.90 24.36
N LYS A 491 32.98 0.40 24.84
CA LYS A 491 34.29 0.93 24.47
C LYS A 491 34.60 0.65 22.99
N ARG A 492 35.46 1.51 22.41
CA ARG A 492 35.92 1.40 21.02
C ARG A 492 37.44 1.17 20.98
N PRO A 493 37.94 0.20 20.17
CA PRO A 493 37.19 -0.78 19.37
C PRO A 493 36.39 -1.76 20.24
N LEU A 494 35.33 -2.34 19.67
CA LEU A 494 34.45 -3.27 20.40
C LEU A 494 35.22 -4.50 20.91
N ASP A 495 35.12 -4.79 22.20
CA ASP A 495 35.48 -6.08 22.78
C ASP A 495 34.25 -6.99 22.78
N TRP A 496 34.19 -7.90 21.81
CA TRP A 496 33.05 -8.80 21.63
C TRP A 496 32.85 -9.79 22.79
N THR A 497 33.89 -10.04 23.60
CA THR A 497 33.76 -10.85 24.81
C THR A 497 33.03 -10.08 25.90
N GLU A 498 33.37 -8.80 26.09
CA GLU A 498 32.67 -7.88 27.01
C GLU A 498 31.22 -7.66 26.58
N VAL A 499 30.98 -7.50 25.27
CA VAL A 499 29.61 -7.41 24.71
C VAL A 499 28.81 -8.67 25.01
N ALA A 500 29.37 -9.85 24.73
CA ALA A 500 28.69 -11.12 24.96
C ALA A 500 28.34 -11.33 26.44
N ALA A 501 29.28 -11.04 27.34
CA ALA A 501 29.05 -11.15 28.78
C ALA A 501 27.96 -10.20 29.28
N THR A 502 28.02 -8.93 28.86
CA THR A 502 27.05 -7.90 29.24
C THR A 502 25.66 -8.25 28.72
N LEU A 503 25.56 -8.64 27.44
CA LEU A 503 24.28 -8.99 26.82
C LEU A 503 23.65 -10.24 27.44
N THR A 504 24.47 -11.26 27.76
CA THR A 504 24.00 -12.48 28.44
C THR A 504 23.42 -12.14 29.82
N ASP A 505 24.11 -11.29 30.58
CA ASP A 505 23.65 -10.89 31.91
C ASP A 505 22.35 -10.06 31.84
N LEU A 506 22.29 -9.09 30.92
CA LEU A 506 21.09 -8.27 30.70
C LEU A 506 19.89 -9.11 30.22
N ALA A 507 20.09 -10.04 29.29
CA ALA A 507 19.03 -10.93 28.83
C ALA A 507 18.50 -11.83 29.95
N ARG A 508 19.39 -12.34 30.80
CA ARG A 508 19.03 -13.12 32.00
C ARG A 508 18.20 -12.29 32.97
N GLN A 509 18.59 -11.05 33.24
CA GLN A 509 17.81 -10.17 34.13
C GLN A 509 16.47 -9.77 33.51
N ALA A 510 16.44 -9.45 32.22
CA ALA A 510 15.23 -9.10 31.48
C ALA A 510 14.18 -10.23 31.48
N SER A 511 14.60 -11.49 31.55
CA SER A 511 13.67 -12.62 31.67
C SER A 511 12.90 -12.67 33.01
N ALA A 512 13.34 -11.93 34.02
CA ALA A 512 12.79 -11.98 35.37
C ALA A 512 11.88 -10.80 35.73
N ASP A 513 12.14 -9.59 35.22
CA ASP A 513 11.33 -8.40 35.52
C ASP A 513 11.38 -7.31 34.43
N ALA A 514 10.31 -6.51 34.36
CA ALA A 514 10.11 -5.47 33.33
C ALA A 514 11.12 -4.31 33.42
N LYS A 515 11.62 -3.98 34.61
CA LYS A 515 12.62 -2.91 34.78
C LYS A 515 13.98 -3.36 34.24
N ALA A 516 14.36 -4.61 34.45
CA ALA A 516 15.55 -5.18 33.82
C ALA A 516 15.40 -5.26 32.28
N GLN A 517 14.19 -5.53 31.78
CA GLN A 517 13.91 -5.48 30.35
C GLN A 517 14.12 -4.07 29.76
N ALA A 518 13.74 -3.01 30.48
CA ALA A 518 14.02 -1.63 30.06
C ALA A 518 15.53 -1.34 29.97
N GLN A 519 16.36 -1.92 30.86
CA GLN A 519 17.82 -1.80 30.79
C GLN A 519 18.39 -2.53 29.56
N LEU A 520 17.84 -3.69 29.19
CA LEU A 520 18.20 -4.38 27.96
C LEU A 520 17.88 -3.52 26.72
N ASN A 521 16.67 -2.95 26.65
CA ASN A 521 16.29 -2.04 25.56
C ASN A 521 17.26 -0.86 25.45
N HIS A 522 17.55 -0.22 26.58
CA HIS A 522 18.43 0.93 26.64
C HIS A 522 19.86 0.58 26.15
N PHE A 523 20.43 -0.54 26.61
CA PHE A 523 21.72 -1.01 26.14
C PHE A 523 21.74 -1.31 24.64
N VAL A 524 20.69 -1.96 24.11
CA VAL A 524 20.56 -2.23 22.67
C VAL A 524 20.49 -0.92 21.88
N ASN A 525 19.70 0.05 22.33
CA ASN A 525 19.49 1.32 21.64
C ASN A 525 20.73 2.18 21.52
N VAL A 526 21.47 2.34 22.62
CA VAL A 526 22.68 3.17 22.65
C VAL A 526 23.79 2.58 21.78
N ASN A 527 23.83 1.25 21.61
CA ASN A 527 24.91 0.55 20.90
C ASN A 527 24.50 0.00 19.51
N PHE A 528 23.25 0.17 19.08
CA PHE A 528 22.68 -0.48 17.89
C PHE A 528 23.51 -0.26 16.62
N ASP A 529 23.78 1.01 16.29
CA ASP A 529 24.52 1.39 15.09
C ASP A 529 25.96 0.86 15.10
N GLU A 530 26.59 0.79 16.28
CA GLU A 530 27.97 0.33 16.40
C GLU A 530 28.07 -1.20 16.27
N ILE A 531 27.11 -1.94 16.83
CA ILE A 531 27.04 -3.39 16.72
C ILE A 531 26.74 -3.83 15.28
N LEU A 532 25.93 -3.07 14.53
CA LEU A 532 25.55 -3.39 13.15
C LEU A 532 26.54 -2.94 12.06
N LYS A 533 27.53 -2.11 12.38
CA LYS A 533 28.69 -1.85 11.49
C LYS A 533 29.51 -3.12 11.29
#